data_AF-A0A932SYQ0-F1
#
_entry.id   AF-A0A932SYQ0-F1
#
_cell.length_a   1.000
_cell.length_b   1.000
_cell.length_c   1.000
_cell.angle_alpha   90.00
_cell.angle_beta   90.00
_cell.angle_gamma   90.00
#
_symmetry.space_group_name_H-M   'P 1'
#
loop_
_entity.id
_entity.type
_entity.pdbx_description
1 polymer ?
#
loop_
_entity_poly.entity_id
_entity_poly.type
_entity_poly.pdbx_seq_one_letter_code
_entity_poly.pdbx_strand_id
1 'polypeptide(L)' 'MSEPMTLELTQQQRDLVLEGLRYIRSSRRFEFREPLNPQNERRDADLRLIAELMGQLDPASAATAPSQA' A
#
# COMPACT_ATOMS: atom_id res chain seq x y z
N MET A 1 4.03 -20.45 10.80
CA MET A 1 4.67 -19.98 9.56
C MET A 1 3.55 -19.79 8.55
N SER A 2 3.24 -18.56 8.19
CA SER A 2 2.19 -18.29 7.20
C SER A 2 2.83 -18.34 5.81
N GLU A 3 2.43 -19.28 4.98
CA GLU A 3 2.89 -19.34 3.60
C GLU A 3 2.36 -18.11 2.84
N PRO A 4 3.16 -17.52 1.94
CA PRO A 4 2.71 -16.41 1.12
C PRO A 4 1.59 -16.89 0.18
N MET A 5 0.39 -16.33 0.35
CA MET A 5 -0.76 -16.61 -0.50
C MET A 5 -0.83 -15.57 -1.61
N THR A 6 -0.75 -16.03 -2.87
CA THR A 6 -1.00 -15.20 -4.05
C THR A 6 -2.51 -15.06 -4.25
N LEU A 7 -3.01 -13.82 -4.20
CA LEU A 7 -4.41 -13.50 -4.45
C LEU A 7 -4.55 -12.88 -5.84
N GLU A 8 -5.30 -13.53 -6.71
CA GLU A 8 -5.76 -12.91 -7.95
C GLU A 8 -7.01 -12.09 -7.66
N LEU A 9 -6.96 -10.78 -7.96
CA LEU A 9 -8.05 -9.85 -7.71
C LEU A 9 -8.71 -9.46 -9.03
N THR A 10 -10.04 -9.48 -9.05
CA THR A 10 -10.80 -8.81 -10.12
C THR A 10 -10.56 -7.30 -10.07
N GLN A 11 -10.88 -6.58 -11.16
CA GLN A 11 -10.76 -5.12 -11.19
C GLN A 11 -11.55 -4.45 -10.06
N GLN A 12 -12.80 -4.88 -9.84
CA GLN A 12 -13.63 -4.34 -8.76
C GLN A 12 -13.02 -4.59 -7.37
N GLN A 13 -12.46 -5.78 -7.12
CA GLN A 13 -11.81 -6.09 -5.84
C GLN A 13 -10.56 -5.24 -5.63
N ARG A 14 -9.77 -5.04 -6.69
CA ARG A 14 -8.58 -4.18 -6.66
C ARG A 14 -8.95 -2.73 -6.38
N ASP A 15 -10.00 -2.20 -7.00
CA ASP A 15 -10.48 -0.84 -6.76
C ASP A 15 -10.91 -0.65 -5.30
N LEU A 16 -11.63 -1.62 -4.73
CA LEU A 16 -12.02 -1.61 -3.31
C LEU A 16 -10.80 -1.65 -2.38
N VAL A 17 -9.80 -2.47 -2.69
CA VAL A 17 -8.56 -2.53 -1.89
C VAL A 17 -7.81 -1.20 -1.99
N LEU A 18 -7.70 -0.62 -3.18
CA LEU A 18 -7.07 0.69 -3.39
C LEU A 18 -7.80 1.80 -2.60
N GLU A 19 -9.13 1.79 -2.59
CA GLU A 19 -9.93 2.73 -1.79
C GLU A 19 -9.65 2.56 -0.29
N GLY A 20 -9.65 1.34 0.21
CA GLY A 20 -9.30 1.03 1.60
C GLY A 20 -7.89 1.47 1.97
N LEU A 21 -6.90 1.22 1.12
CA LEU A 21 -5.51 1.65 1.34
C LEU A 21 -5.39 3.18 1.37
N ARG A 22 -6.12 3.91 0.50
CA ARG A 22 -6.17 5.38 0.53
C ARG A 22 -6.77 5.90 1.83
N TYR A 23 -7.82 5.24 2.34
CA TYR A 23 -8.43 5.58 3.63
C TYR A 23 -7.43 5.38 4.78
N ILE A 24 -6.79 4.20 4.87
CA ILE A 24 -5.81 3.88 5.91
C ILE A 24 -4.64 4.86 5.86
N ARG A 25 -4.09 5.13 4.67
CA ARG A 25 -3.01 6.11 4.50
C ARG A 25 -3.39 7.48 5.04
N SER A 26 -4.61 7.93 4.76
CA SER A 26 -5.11 9.21 5.23
C SER A 26 -5.22 9.21 6.75
N SER A 27 -5.85 8.20 7.33
CA SER A 27 -5.98 8.03 8.79
C SER A 27 -4.61 8.09 9.50
N ARG A 28 -3.63 7.32 9.02
CA ARG A 28 -2.26 7.33 9.55
C ARG A 28 -1.56 8.67 9.41
N ARG A 29 -1.87 9.46 8.37
CA ARG A 29 -1.28 10.80 8.22
C ARG A 29 -1.80 11.79 9.26
N PHE A 30 -3.04 11.62 9.73
CA PHE A 30 -3.69 12.48 10.72
C PHE A 30 -3.45 12.05 12.17
N GLU A 31 -2.86 10.88 12.43
CA GLU A 31 -2.42 10.51 13.79
C GLU A 31 -1.46 11.58 14.35
N PHE A 32 -1.68 11.95 15.61
CA PHE A 32 -0.96 13.03 16.30
C PHE A 32 0.54 12.72 16.36
N ARG A 33 1.38 13.73 16.10
CA ARG A 33 2.85 13.59 16.15
C ARG A 33 3.36 14.09 17.50
N GLU A 34 3.90 13.19 18.30
CA GLU A 34 4.80 13.57 19.38
C GLU A 34 6.23 13.64 18.84
N PRO A 35 6.89 14.80 18.83
CA PRO A 35 8.30 14.89 18.44
C PRO A 35 9.10 14.03 19.42
N LEU A 36 9.84 13.02 18.90
CA LEU A 36 10.63 12.01 19.62
C LEU A 36 9.93 10.68 19.99
N ASN A 37 8.69 10.46 19.58
CA ASN A 37 8.05 9.16 19.83
C ASN A 37 8.48 8.11 18.78
N PRO A 38 9.02 6.93 19.18
CA PRO A 38 9.36 5.83 18.25
C PRO A 38 8.14 5.30 17.45
N GLN A 39 6.91 5.61 17.87
CA GLN A 39 5.70 5.36 17.07
C GLN A 39 5.72 6.10 15.73
N ASN A 40 6.47 7.21 15.60
CA ASN A 40 6.63 7.92 14.33
C ASN A 40 7.41 7.10 13.30
N GLU A 41 8.45 6.37 13.72
CA GLU A 41 9.25 5.52 12.82
C GLU A 41 8.41 4.35 12.29
N ARG A 42 7.62 3.73 13.18
CA ARG A 42 6.68 2.67 12.80
C ARG A 42 5.62 3.18 11.81
N ARG A 43 5.07 4.37 12.06
CA ARG A 43 4.11 4.99 11.15
C ARG A 43 4.72 5.30 9.79
N ASP A 44 5.93 5.82 9.74
CA ASP A 44 6.61 6.10 8.47
C ASP A 44 6.90 4.80 7.70
N ALA A 45 7.26 3.71 8.38
CA ALA A 45 7.37 2.39 7.79
C ALA A 45 6.01 1.88 7.25
N ASP A 46 4.94 2.00 8.03
CA ASP A 46 3.58 1.64 7.60
C ASP A 46 3.16 2.44 6.34
N LEU A 47 3.44 3.74 6.31
CA LEU A 47 3.11 4.61 5.17
C LEU A 47 3.88 4.23 3.89
N ARG A 48 5.14 3.80 4.02
CA ARG A 48 5.93 3.30 2.89
C ARG A 48 5.35 1.99 2.37
N LEU A 49 5.03 1.06 3.25
CA LEU A 49 4.45 -0.24 2.88
C LEU A 49 3.08 -0.07 2.20
N ILE A 50 2.23 0.84 2.69
CA ILE A 50 0.95 1.17 2.04
C ILE A 50 1.19 1.74 0.63
N ALA A 51 2.18 2.62 0.45
CA ALA A 51 2.50 3.18 -0.85
C ALA A 51 2.99 2.12 -1.85
N GLU A 52 3.83 1.18 -1.41
CA GLU A 52 4.29 0.05 -2.22
C GLU A 52 3.13 -0.84 -2.65
N LEU A 53 2.25 -1.22 -1.72
CA LEU A 53 1.06 -2.03 -2.02
C LEU A 53 0.13 -1.34 -3.02
N MET A 54 -0.09 -0.03 -2.85
CA MET A 54 -0.87 0.75 -3.81
C MET A 54 -0.23 0.73 -5.21
N GLY A 55 1.11 0.81 -5.30
CA GLY A 55 1.83 0.75 -6.58
C GLY A 55 1.80 -0.62 -7.25
N GLN A 56 1.75 -1.71 -6.48
CA GLN A 56 1.58 -3.08 -6.99
C GLN A 56 0.16 -3.31 -7.54
N LEU A 57 -0.83 -2.65 -6.95
CA LEU A 57 -2.22 -2.77 -7.34
C LEU A 57 -2.61 -1.81 -8.47
N ASP A 58 -1.83 -0.75 -8.74
CA ASP A 58 -2.15 0.21 -9.80
C ASP A 58 -1.88 -0.40 -11.20
N PRO A 59 -2.92 -0.57 -12.05
CA PRO A 59 -2.75 -1.12 -13.40
C PRO A 59 -1.83 -0.27 -14.30
N ALA A 60 -1.64 1.02 -14.01
CA ALA A 60 -0.69 1.87 -14.75
C ALA A 60 0.77 1.44 -14.54
N SER A 61 1.06 0.81 -13.39
CA SER A 61 2.38 0.27 -13.07
C SER A 61 2.71 -0.98 -13.90
N ALA A 62 1.70 -1.81 -14.20
CA ALA A 62 1.84 -3.01 -15.02
C ALA A 62 2.07 -2.71 -16.51
N ALA A 63 1.58 -1.56 -17.01
CA ALA A 63 1.77 -1.13 -18.39
C ALA A 63 3.21 -0.67 -18.73
N THR A 64 4.08 -0.52 -17.73
CA THR A 64 5.46 -0.04 -17.92
C THR A 64 6.50 -1.17 -17.78
N ALA A 65 6.09 -2.43 -17.59
CA ALA A 65 7.01 -3.56 -17.65
C ALA A 65 7.56 -3.69 -19.09
N PRO A 66 8.88 -3.56 -19.33
CA PRO A 66 9.43 -3.71 -20.66
C PRO A 66 9.23 -5.15 -21.11
N SER A 67 8.44 -5.35 -22.16
CA SER A 67 8.51 -6.54 -23.00
C SER A 67 9.93 -6.63 -23.54
N GLN A 68 10.78 -7.42 -22.89
CA GLN A 68 12.02 -7.88 -23.49
C GLN A 68 11.64 -8.99 -24.49
N ALA A 69 11.71 -8.63 -25.77
CA ALA A 69 11.74 -9.52 -26.92
C ALA A 69 13.17 -10.06 -27.12
#